data_AF-A0A1F6UY38-F1
#
_entry.id   AF-A0A1F6UY38-F1
#
_cell.length_a   1.000
_cell.length_b   1.000
_cell.length_c   1.000
_cell.angle_alpha   90.00
_cell.angle_beta   90.00
_cell.angle_gamma   90.00
#
_symmetry.space_group_name_H-M   'P 1'
#
loop_
_entity.id
_entity.type
_entity.pdbx_description
1 polymer ?
#
loop_
_entity_poly.entity_id
_entity_poly.type
_entity_poly.pdbx_seq_one_letter_code
_entity_poly.pdbx_strand_id
1 'polypeptide(L)' 'MIVRSGYLESADYRTGRLVSAVGTVTGTQAGKVGEASYAYPVLRADELYLWPIEAPRPPGSNVQFGIGVGIIFR' A
#
# COMPACT_ATOMS: atom_id res chain seq x y z
N MET A 1 -8.21 -1.28 16.53
CA MET A 1 -8.84 -0.26 15.65
C MET A 1 -7.87 0.90 15.47
N ILE A 2 -7.76 1.48 14.27
CA ILE A 2 -6.91 2.64 14.01
C ILE A 2 -7.81 3.87 13.81
N VAL A 3 -7.49 4.99 14.45
CA VAL A 3 -8.22 6.25 14.38
C VAL A 3 -7.27 7.36 13.94
N ARG A 4 -7.61 8.10 12.89
CA ARG A 4 -6.86 9.25 12.38
C ARG A 4 -7.75 10.48 12.44
N SER A 5 -7.22 11.61 12.91
CA SER A 5 -7.89 12.91 12.78
C SER A 5 -7.67 13.51 11.39
N GLY A 6 -8.69 14.22 10.89
CA GLY A 6 -8.64 14.85 9.57
C GLY A 6 -9.25 13.99 8.47
N TYR A 7 -9.20 14.51 7.24
CA TYR A 7 -9.79 13.85 6.09
C TYR A 7 -8.80 12.86 5.46
N LEU A 8 -9.29 11.65 5.16
CA LEU A 8 -8.58 10.66 4.35
C LEU A 8 -9.30 10.57 3.01
N GLU A 9 -8.57 10.78 1.91
CA GLU A 9 -9.14 10.68 0.58
C GLU A 9 -9.68 9.27 0.32
N SER A 10 -10.99 9.17 0.09
CA SER A 10 -11.69 7.88 0.06
C SER A 10 -11.29 7.04 -1.16
N ALA A 11 -10.87 7.68 -2.25
CA ALA A 11 -10.37 7.00 -3.45
C ALA A 11 -9.04 6.26 -3.17
N ASP A 12 -8.17 6.87 -2.36
CA ASP A 12 -6.86 6.33 -2.01
C ASP A 12 -6.96 5.28 -0.91
N TYR A 13 -7.71 5.55 0.16
CA TYR A 13 -7.85 4.70 1.35
C TYR A 13 -9.03 3.73 1.30
N ARG A 14 -9.49 3.37 0.10
CA ARG A 14 -10.57 2.40 -0.10
C ARG A 14 -10.24 1.02 0.50
N THR A 15 -11.30 0.27 0.79
CA THR A 15 -11.21 -1.13 1.26
C THR A 15 -10.30 -1.98 0.38
N GLY A 16 -9.48 -2.83 1.00
CA GLY A 16 -8.54 -3.72 0.31
C GLY A 16 -7.15 -3.14 0.08
N ARG A 17 -6.93 -1.86 0.41
CA ARG A 17 -5.58 -1.26 0.40
C ARG A 17 -4.81 -1.62 1.66
N LEU A 18 -3.53 -1.89 1.48
CA LEU A 18 -2.61 -2.12 2.59
C LEU A 18 -2.15 -0.78 3.16
N VAL A 19 -2.20 -0.67 4.48
CA VAL A 19 -1.76 0.51 5.23
C VAL A 19 -0.90 0.10 6.41
N SER A 20 0.10 0.92 6.72
CA SER A 20 0.86 0.86 7.96
C SER A 20 0.54 2.10 8.79
N ALA A 21 0.40 1.95 10.10
CA ALA A 21 0.08 3.05 11.00
C ALA A 21 1.05 3.06 12.18
N VAL A 22 1.50 4.25 12.55
CA VAL A 22 2.32 4.48 13.75
C VAL A 22 1.62 5.51 14.60
N GLY A 23 1.56 5.25 15.91
CA GLY A 23 1.02 6.21 16.86
C GLY A 23 0.79 5.60 18.24
N THR A 24 -0.12 6.21 18.99
CA THR A 24 -0.30 5.92 20.42
C THR A 24 -1.53 5.05 20.66
N VAL A 25 -1.39 4.03 21.53
CA VAL A 25 -2.54 3.26 22.01
C VAL A 25 -3.29 4.10 23.06
N THR A 26 -4.56 4.39 22.78
CA THR A 26 -5.38 5.32 23.57
C THR A 26 -6.44 4.63 24.42
N GLY A 27 -6.59 3.32 24.26
CA GLY A 27 -7.55 2.53 25.01
C GLY A 27 -7.74 1.16 24.39
N THR A 28 -8.79 0.47 24.84
CA THR A 28 -9.21 -0.81 24.32
C THR A 28 -10.69 -0.80 23.96
N GLN A 29 -11.04 -1.63 22.99
CA GLN A 29 -12.40 -1.87 22.56
C GLN A 29 -12.70 -3.36 22.70
N ALA A 30 -13.78 -3.68 23.40
CA ALA A 30 -14.23 -5.05 23.52
C ALA A 30 -14.64 -5.60 22.15
N GLY A 31 -14.26 -6.84 21.90
CA GLY A 31 -14.74 -7.63 20.77
C GLY A 31 -14.54 -9.10 21.04
N LYS A 32 -14.61 -9.92 19.98
CA LYS A 32 -14.56 -11.37 20.11
C LYS A 32 -13.57 -12.00 19.14
N VAL A 33 -12.82 -12.98 19.63
CA VAL A 33 -12.03 -13.92 18.82
C VAL A 33 -12.65 -15.30 19.01
N GLY A 34 -13.37 -15.77 18.00
CA GLY A 34 -14.28 -16.92 18.18
C GLY A 34 -15.31 -16.62 19.26
N GLU A 35 -15.40 -17.48 20.28
CA GLU A 35 -16.31 -17.31 21.42
C GLU A 35 -15.68 -16.51 22.58
N ALA A 36 -14.38 -16.23 22.55
CA ALA A 36 -13.68 -15.56 23.64
C ALA A 36 -13.80 -14.03 23.51
N SER A 37 -14.06 -13.37 24.64
CA SER A 37 -14.01 -11.90 24.71
C SER A 37 -12.56 -11.43 24.68
N TYR A 38 -12.26 -10.44 23.84
CA TYR A 38 -10.93 -9.88 23.67
C TYR A 38 -10.96 -8.35 23.66
N ALA A 39 -9.94 -7.73 24.24
CA ALA A 39 -9.80 -6.27 24.29
C ALA A 39 -8.82 -5.81 23.20
N TYR A 40 -9.35 -5.29 22.10
CA TYR A 40 -8.54 -4.79 20.99
C TYR A 40 -8.00 -3.40 21.29
N PRO A 41 -6.71 -3.11 21.06
CA PRO A 41 -6.20 -1.76 21.24
C PRO A 41 -6.81 -0.80 20.22
N VAL A 42 -7.07 0.42 20.68
CA VAL A 42 -7.44 1.56 19.85
C VAL A 42 -6.20 2.44 19.66
N LEU A 43 -5.66 2.44 18.44
CA LEU A 43 -4.48 3.21 18.06
C LEU A 43 -4.93 4.56 17.48
N ARG A 44 -4.52 5.67 18.09
CA ARG A 44 -4.54 6.98 17.43
C ARG A 44 -3.31 7.06 16.54
N ALA A 45 -3.50 7.10 15.23
CA ALA A 45 -2.41 7.18 14.26
C ALA A 45 -1.92 8.62 14.13
N ASP A 46 -0.63 8.83 14.37
CA ASP A 46 0.06 10.08 14.11
C ASP A 46 0.58 10.07 12.66
N GLU A 47 1.08 8.91 12.22
CA GLU A 47 1.53 8.65 10.86
C GLU A 47 0.77 7.48 10.22
N LEU A 48 0.46 7.62 8.93
CA LEU A 48 -0.23 6.60 8.14
C LEU A 48 0.45 6.49 6.77
N TYR A 49 0.94 5.30 6.45
CA TYR A 49 1.57 5.00 5.17
C TYR A 49 0.64 4.12 4.32
N LEU A 50 0.34 4.56 3.11
CA LEU A 50 -0.48 3.83 2.15
C LEU A 50 0.43 3.11 1.15
N TRP A 51 0.35 1.78 1.13
CA TRP A 51 1.19 0.99 0.24
C TRP A 51 0.74 1.15 -1.22
N PRO A 52 1.69 1.24 -2.18
CA PRO A 52 1.36 1.24 -3.59
C PRO A 52 0.70 -0.09 -3.97
N ILE A 53 -0.15 -0.04 -4.98
CA ILE A 53 -0.67 -1.27 -5.59
C ILE A 53 0.48 -1.86 -6.37
N GLU A 54 0.82 -3.12 -6.10
CA GLU A 54 1.83 -3.85 -6.85
C GLU A 54 1.32 -3.96 -8.30
N ALA A 55 1.81 -3.08 -9.18
CA ALA A 55 1.56 -3.21 -10.60
C ALA A 55 2.30 -4.46 -11.08
N PRO A 56 1.72 -5.25 -12.00
CA PRO A 56 2.44 -6.33 -12.65
C PRO A 56 3.77 -5.77 -13.16
N ARG A 57 4.89 -6.38 -12.75
CA ARG A 57 6.21 -6.02 -13.27
C ARG A 57 6.12 -6.06 -14.80
N PRO A 58 6.33 -4.94 -15.51
CA PRO A 58 6.28 -4.98 -16.97
C PRO A 58 7.30 -6.02 -17.44
N PRO A 59 6.96 -6.86 -18.44
CA PRO A 59 7.94 -7.77 -19.02
C PRO A 59 9.12 -6.91 -19.48
N GLY A 60 10.33 -7.27 -19.05
CA GLY A 60 11.54 -6.45 -19.22
C GLY A 60 11.66 -5.92 -20.65
N SER A 61 11.90 -4.61 -20.79
CA SER A 61 12.08 -4.00 -22.11
C SER A 61 13.30 -4.60 -22.78
N ASN A 62 13.09 -5.45 -23.78
CA ASN A 62 14.18 -5.97 -24.59
C ASN A 62 14.48 -4.92 -25.67
N VAL A 63 15.40 -4.00 -25.38
CA VAL A 63 15.80 -2.95 -26.32
C VAL A 63 16.91 -3.50 -27.21
N GLN A 64 16.61 -3.64 -28.50
CA GLN A 64 17.56 -4.11 -29.50
C GLN A 64 17.98 -2.91 -30.36
N PHE A 65 19.25 -2.56 -30.37
CA PHE A 65 19.81 -1.56 -31.28
C PHE A 65 20.63 -2.26 -32.36
N GLY A 66 20.23 -2.11 -33.62
CA GLY A 66 21.00 -2.57 -34.79
C GLY A 66 21.63 -1.40 -35.51
N ILE A 67 22.92 -1.48 -35.82
CA ILE A 67 23.60 -0.56 -36.75
C ILE A 67 23.78 -1.30 -38.08
N GLY A 68 23.03 -0.89 -39.10
CA GLY A 68 23.21 -1.38 -40.47
C GLY A 68 24.23 -0.54 -41.22
N VAL A 69 25.36 -1.13 -41.60
CA VAL A 69 26.31 -0.49 -42.53
C VAL A 69 25.97 -0.96 -43.94
N GLY A 70 25.30 -0.11 -44.71
CA GLY A 70 25.08 -0.31 -46.13
C GLY A 70 26.30 0.18 -46.92
N ILE A 71 27.14 -0.75 -47.37
CA ILE A 71 28.12 -0.45 -48.42
C ILE A 71 27.45 -0.65 -49.78
N ILE A 72 26.99 0.45 -50.37
CA ILE A 72 26.60 0.51 -51.77
C ILE A 72 27.91 0.55 -52.57
N PHE A 73 28.26 -0.55 -53.23
CA PHE A 73 29.25 -0.52 -54.30
C PHE A 73 28.51 -0.42 -55.64
N ARG A 74 28.91 0.59 -56.42
CA ARG A 74 28.46 0.90 -57.79
C ARG A 74 29.25 0.07 -58.80
#